data_AF-A0A9R1XCH6-F1
#
_entry.id   AF-A0A9R1XCH6-F1
#
_cell.length_a   1.000
_cell.length_b   1.000
_cell.length_c   1.000
_cell.angle_alpha   90.00
_cell.angle_beta   90.00
_cell.angle_gamma   90.00
#
_symmetry.space_group_name_H-M   'P 1'
#
loop_
_entity.id
_entity.type
_entity.pdbx_description
1 polymer ?
#
loop_
_entity_poly.entity_id
_entity_poly.type
_entity_poly.pdbx_seq_one_letter_code
_entity_poly.pdbx_strand_id
1 'polypeptide(L)'
;MEKSIFAVGMVCCEEELQSSVEHSGGQRVRLDLQKLDQFSLFPSQVAGIEGHNPSGHYLIATKFGIVEVVMTSQKVNLRDELENILQKQLIIHMIQKWVNLNAIKRLVQADALKMEIIPNPKEVEGIKVLQLETAAGAAIKFFDNPIGINVPRSRFLPVKANGYVVRNPAWTDPANPSIELGPEFKKVGEFLKRFKSIPSIIEPDSLKVSGDVWFGSLVVLKGKVVIATKSGDKLEIPDKAIIQKKEVHGVGDI
;
A
#
# COMPACT_ATOMS: atom_id res chain seq x y z
N MET A 1 -21.06 -34.02 24.39
CA MET A 1 -20.57 -32.63 24.58
C MET A 1 -19.84 -32.24 23.32
N GLU A 2 -20.35 -31.27 22.56
CA GLU A 2 -19.61 -30.72 21.42
C GLU A 2 -18.34 -30.03 21.92
N LYS A 3 -17.21 -30.28 21.27
CA LYS A 3 -15.94 -29.67 21.64
C LYS A 3 -15.89 -28.24 21.08
N SER A 4 -15.62 -27.27 21.95
CA SER A 4 -15.22 -25.92 21.53
C SER A 4 -13.93 -26.00 20.72
N ILE A 5 -13.86 -25.26 19.61
CA ILE A 5 -12.72 -25.18 18.70
C ILE A 5 -12.21 -23.74 18.74
N PHE A 6 -10.89 -23.58 18.84
CA PHE A 6 -10.22 -22.30 18.65
C PHE A 6 -9.57 -22.27 17.26
N ALA A 7 -9.99 -21.32 16.43
CA ALA A 7 -9.50 -21.13 15.08
C ALA A 7 -8.82 -19.76 14.95
N VAL A 8 -7.66 -19.71 14.29
CA VAL A 8 -6.99 -18.45 13.94
C VAL A 8 -7.00 -18.33 12.43
N GLY A 9 -7.43 -17.18 11.94
CA GLY A 9 -7.47 -16.91 10.51
C GLY A 9 -7.61 -15.45 10.17
N MET A 10 -7.53 -15.15 8.88
CA MET A 10 -7.76 -13.84 8.32
C MET A 10 -9.23 -13.67 7.99
N VAL A 11 -9.84 -12.60 8.48
CA VAL A 11 -11.20 -12.19 8.16
C VAL A 11 -11.22 -11.75 6.69
N CYS A 12 -11.96 -12.48 5.86
CA CYS A 12 -12.28 -12.10 4.49
C CYS A 12 -13.56 -11.23 4.47
N CYS A 13 -13.93 -10.70 3.31
CA CYS A 13 -15.20 -9.98 3.16
C CYS A 13 -16.38 -10.90 3.54
N GLU A 14 -17.46 -10.34 4.08
CA GLU A 14 -18.73 -11.05 4.38
C GLU A 14 -18.64 -12.15 5.46
N GLU A 15 -17.96 -11.88 6.59
CA GLU A 15 -17.97 -12.78 7.76
C GLU A 15 -17.33 -14.15 7.49
N GLU A 16 -16.38 -14.24 6.56
CA GLU A 16 -15.60 -15.46 6.33
C GLU A 16 -14.25 -15.40 7.05
N LEU A 17 -13.79 -16.53 7.58
CA LEU A 17 -12.45 -16.69 8.15
C LEU A 17 -11.63 -17.62 7.25
N GLN A 18 -10.54 -17.09 6.69
CA GLN A 18 -9.57 -17.84 5.91
C GLN A 18 -8.41 -18.31 6.78
N SER A 19 -8.14 -19.62 6.76
CA SER A 19 -6.98 -20.20 7.46
C SER A 19 -5.70 -20.12 6.60
N SER A 20 -4.55 -20.47 7.17
CA SER A 20 -3.27 -20.43 6.47
C SER A 20 -3.22 -21.44 5.32
N VAL A 21 -2.48 -21.08 4.26
CA VAL A 21 -2.25 -21.96 3.09
C VAL A 21 -1.49 -23.21 3.50
N GLU A 22 -0.49 -23.08 4.37
CA GLU A 22 0.34 -24.20 4.82
C GLU A 22 -0.44 -25.26 5.63
N HIS A 23 -1.39 -24.84 6.47
CA HIS A 23 -2.09 -25.76 7.37
C HIS A 23 -3.41 -26.28 6.80
N SER A 24 -4.02 -25.58 5.85
CA SER A 24 -5.39 -25.90 5.37
C SER A 24 -5.64 -25.56 3.90
N GLY A 25 -4.60 -25.25 3.13
CA GLY A 25 -4.74 -24.86 1.72
C GLY A 25 -5.45 -23.52 1.50
N GLY A 26 -5.61 -22.69 2.55
CA GLY A 26 -6.31 -21.41 2.44
C GLY A 26 -7.83 -21.55 2.42
N GLN A 27 -8.36 -22.66 2.92
CA GLN A 27 -9.80 -22.87 3.04
C GLN A 27 -10.46 -21.79 3.92
N ARG A 28 -11.71 -21.51 3.58
CA ARG A 28 -12.53 -20.50 4.25
C ARG A 28 -13.70 -21.18 4.94
N VAL A 29 -14.06 -20.63 6.10
CA VAL A 29 -15.25 -21.03 6.84
C VAL A 29 -16.06 -19.80 7.15
N ARG A 30 -17.38 -19.88 6.98
CA ARG A 30 -18.28 -18.78 7.32
C ARG A 30 -18.43 -18.68 8.84
N LEU A 31 -18.49 -17.46 9.36
CA LEU A 31 -18.69 -17.18 10.77
C LEU A 31 -20.16 -16.88 11.02
N ASP A 32 -20.72 -17.50 12.04
CA ASP A 32 -21.99 -17.09 12.65
C ASP A 32 -21.67 -16.35 13.95
N LEU A 33 -21.97 -15.05 13.97
CA LEU A 33 -21.57 -14.10 15.01
C LEU A 33 -22.74 -13.71 15.91
N GLN A 34 -23.92 -14.30 15.74
CA GLN A 34 -25.16 -13.90 16.45
C GLN A 34 -25.07 -14.04 17.97
N LYS A 35 -24.12 -14.85 18.46
CA LYS A 35 -23.89 -15.06 19.90
C LYS A 35 -22.86 -14.10 20.52
N LEU A 36 -22.31 -13.17 19.74
CA LEU A 36 -21.38 -12.16 20.24
C LEU A 36 -22.13 -10.85 20.49
N ASP A 37 -22.17 -10.40 21.75
CA ASP A 37 -22.84 -9.15 22.11
C ASP A 37 -22.13 -7.91 21.56
N GLN A 38 -20.82 -7.99 21.33
CA GLN A 38 -19.99 -6.92 20.76
C GLN A 38 -18.84 -7.51 19.94
N PHE A 39 -18.70 -7.05 18.70
CA PHE A 39 -17.55 -7.39 17.85
C PHE A 39 -17.28 -6.30 16.82
N SER A 40 -16.10 -6.30 16.24
CA SER A 40 -15.77 -5.50 15.06
C SER A 40 -14.85 -6.33 14.18
N LEU A 41 -15.34 -6.67 12.99
CA LEU A 41 -14.63 -7.45 11.98
C LEU A 41 -14.31 -6.55 10.80
N PHE A 42 -13.04 -6.56 10.39
CA PHE A 42 -12.58 -5.82 9.22
C PHE A 42 -11.95 -6.77 8.22
N PRO A 43 -12.14 -6.56 6.90
CA PRO A 43 -11.42 -7.31 5.90
C PRO A 43 -9.91 -7.24 6.14
N SER A 44 -9.24 -8.38 6.00
CA SER A 44 -7.80 -8.58 6.24
C SER A 44 -7.33 -8.49 7.70
N GLN A 45 -8.25 -8.47 8.67
CA GLN A 45 -7.90 -8.59 10.10
C GLN A 45 -7.55 -10.05 10.42
N VAL A 46 -6.47 -10.30 11.18
CA VAL A 46 -6.23 -11.64 11.75
C VAL A 46 -6.96 -11.73 13.09
N ALA A 47 -7.81 -12.74 13.23
CA ALA A 47 -8.63 -12.95 14.40
C ALA A 47 -8.50 -14.39 14.92
N GLY A 48 -8.58 -14.51 16.23
CA GLY A 48 -8.80 -15.77 16.94
C GLY A 48 -10.27 -15.87 17.31
N ILE A 49 -10.89 -16.95 16.90
CA ILE A 49 -12.32 -17.20 17.10
C ILE A 49 -12.45 -18.52 17.83
N GLU A 50 -13.06 -18.45 19.01
CA GLU A 50 -13.48 -19.63 19.75
C GLU A 50 -14.95 -19.88 19.45
N GLY A 51 -15.32 -21.12 19.15
CA GLY A 51 -16.67 -21.44 18.72
C GLY A 51 -16.92 -22.93 18.51
N HIS A 52 -18.08 -23.23 17.94
CA HIS A 52 -18.50 -24.60 17.63
C HIS A 52 -18.77 -24.72 16.13
N ASN A 53 -18.32 -25.82 15.52
CA ASN A 53 -18.56 -26.13 14.11
C ASN A 53 -19.32 -27.45 13.98
N PRO A 54 -20.66 -27.45 14.13
CA PRO A 54 -21.46 -28.68 14.19
C PRO A 54 -21.63 -29.36 12.82
N SER A 55 -21.50 -28.59 11.72
CA SER A 55 -21.81 -29.05 10.35
C SER A 55 -20.59 -29.16 9.43
N GLY A 56 -19.44 -28.63 9.84
CA GLY A 56 -18.26 -28.46 8.99
C GLY A 56 -18.31 -27.22 8.08
N HIS A 57 -19.47 -26.60 7.91
CA HIS A 57 -19.67 -25.52 6.92
C HIS A 57 -19.59 -24.11 7.50
N TYR A 58 -19.88 -23.92 8.79
CA TYR A 58 -19.83 -22.63 9.46
C TYR A 58 -19.42 -22.76 10.93
N LEU A 59 -18.72 -21.75 11.44
CA LEU A 59 -18.24 -21.67 12.81
C LEU A 59 -19.11 -20.69 13.60
N ILE A 60 -19.84 -21.20 14.59
CA ILE A 60 -20.61 -20.38 15.52
C ILE A 60 -19.67 -19.79 16.56
N ALA A 61 -19.37 -18.50 16.44
CA ALA A 61 -18.44 -17.80 17.32
C ALA A 61 -19.08 -17.55 18.70
N THR A 62 -18.43 -18.06 19.74
CA THR A 62 -18.80 -17.80 21.15
C THR A 62 -17.85 -16.82 21.82
N LYS A 63 -16.64 -16.64 21.27
CA LYS A 63 -15.69 -15.63 21.71
C LYS A 63 -14.85 -15.13 20.54
N PHE A 64 -14.62 -13.82 20.53
CA PHE A 64 -13.79 -13.15 19.53
C PHE A 64 -12.60 -12.48 20.22
N GLY A 65 -11.39 -12.72 19.69
CA GLY A 65 -10.17 -12.09 20.15
C GLY A 65 -9.30 -11.67 18.97
N ILE A 66 -8.68 -10.50 19.07
CA ILE A 66 -7.63 -10.11 18.13
C ILE A 66 -6.39 -10.94 18.50
N VAL A 67 -5.90 -11.76 17.57
CA VAL A 67 -4.69 -12.55 17.80
C VAL A 67 -3.48 -11.70 17.43
N GLU A 68 -2.66 -11.38 18.42
CA GLU A 68 -1.31 -10.89 18.21
C GLU A 68 -0.46 -12.04 17.64
N VAL A 69 -0.22 -12.03 16.34
CA VAL A 69 0.72 -12.97 15.72
C VAL A 69 2.14 -12.51 16.09
N VAL A 70 2.69 -13.11 17.14
CA VAL A 70 4.11 -12.98 17.49
C VAL A 70 4.91 -13.97 16.65
N MET A 71 5.52 -13.49 15.57
CA MET A 71 6.62 -14.23 14.94
C MET A 71 7.92 -13.87 15.67
N THR A 72 8.54 -14.84 16.33
CA THR A 72 9.92 -14.71 16.82
C THR A 72 10.86 -14.66 15.61
N SER A 73 11.93 -13.87 15.59
CA SER A 73 12.97 -13.88 16.63
C SER A 73 13.64 -12.51 16.80
N GLN A 74 13.03 -11.60 17.56
CA GLN A 74 13.71 -10.67 18.48
C GLN A 74 12.69 -9.72 19.12
N LYS A 75 12.66 -9.67 20.46
CA LYS A 75 12.02 -8.57 21.19
C LYS A 75 12.95 -7.37 21.09
N VAL A 76 12.61 -6.42 20.22
CA VAL A 76 13.26 -5.10 20.23
C VAL A 76 12.44 -4.19 21.13
N ASN A 77 13.08 -3.68 22.17
CA ASN A 77 12.53 -2.61 22.99
C ASN A 77 12.59 -1.31 22.17
N LEU A 78 11.45 -0.89 21.62
CA LEU A 78 11.31 0.24 20.68
C LEU A 78 11.76 1.60 21.24
N ARG A 79 12.08 1.71 22.54
CA ARG A 79 12.61 2.95 23.14
C ARG A 79 14.08 3.21 22.80
N ASP A 80 14.92 2.18 22.68
CA ASP A 80 16.38 2.35 22.56
C ASP A 80 16.87 2.36 21.10
N GLU A 81 16.07 1.89 20.14
CA GLU A 81 16.46 1.85 18.72
C GLU A 81 15.91 3.01 17.87
N LEU A 82 15.04 3.88 18.41
CA LEU A 82 14.49 5.01 17.67
C LEU A 82 15.58 5.94 17.09
N GLU A 83 16.66 6.17 17.83
CA GLU A 83 17.78 7.01 17.36
C GLU A 83 18.63 6.32 16.27
N ASN A 84 18.78 5.00 16.33
CA ASN A 84 19.57 4.22 15.37
C ASN A 84 18.79 3.92 14.07
N ILE A 85 17.47 3.76 14.18
CA ILE A 85 16.55 3.53 13.07
C ILE A 85 16.31 4.80 12.24
N LEU A 86 16.46 6.00 12.81
CA LEU A 86 16.40 7.26 12.05
C LEU A 86 17.62 7.45 11.13
N GLN A 87 18.79 6.85 11.45
CA GLN A 87 20.01 6.97 10.64
C GLN A 87 20.11 5.94 9.50
N LYS A 88 19.42 4.80 9.60
CA LYS A 88 19.35 3.80 8.52
C LYS A 88 18.02 3.93 7.81
N GLN A 89 18.04 4.20 6.50
CA GLN A 89 16.88 4.36 5.60
C GLN A 89 15.94 3.14 5.53
N LEU A 90 15.31 2.74 6.64
CA LEU A 90 14.52 1.52 6.75
C LEU A 90 13.25 1.67 7.60
N ILE A 91 12.62 2.85 7.58
CA ILE A 91 11.18 2.95 7.83
C ILE A 91 10.52 3.56 6.60
N ILE A 92 9.99 2.67 5.76
CA ILE A 92 9.09 3.02 4.68
C ILE A 92 7.79 3.52 5.34
N HIS A 93 7.64 4.85 5.37
CA HIS A 93 6.41 5.63 5.62
C HIS A 93 5.17 4.84 6.11
N MET A 94 4.88 4.93 7.41
CA MET A 94 3.65 4.45 8.07
C MET A 94 2.40 5.18 7.53
N ILE A 95 1.90 4.80 6.35
CA ILE A 95 0.63 5.30 5.81
C ILE A 95 -0.58 4.56 6.41
N GLN A 96 -0.37 3.39 7.01
CA GLN A 96 -1.39 2.63 7.71
C GLN A 96 -1.15 2.72 9.21
N LYS A 97 -2.07 3.34 9.94
CA LYS A 97 -2.05 3.49 11.39
C LYS A 97 -3.37 3.03 11.96
N TRP A 98 -3.29 2.33 13.09
CA TRP A 98 -4.44 1.91 13.86
C TRP A 98 -4.30 2.55 15.23
N VAL A 99 -5.33 3.25 15.67
CA VAL A 99 -5.28 4.00 16.92
C VAL A 99 -6.54 3.77 17.73
N ASN A 100 -6.36 3.50 19.02
CA ASN A 100 -7.47 3.43 19.96
C ASN A 100 -8.03 4.84 20.21
N LEU A 101 -9.29 5.07 19.85
CA LEU A 101 -9.93 6.37 19.99
C LEU A 101 -10.05 6.82 21.45
N ASN A 102 -10.21 5.89 22.40
CA ASN A 102 -10.22 6.24 23.83
C ASN A 102 -8.83 6.71 24.28
N ALA A 103 -7.75 6.11 23.77
CA ALA A 103 -6.39 6.58 24.06
C ALA A 103 -6.15 7.98 23.48
N ILE A 104 -6.60 8.26 22.25
CA ILE A 104 -6.56 9.61 21.67
C ILE A 104 -7.33 10.58 22.56
N LYS A 105 -8.58 10.25 22.93
CA LYS A 105 -9.41 11.10 23.78
C LYS A 105 -8.71 11.47 25.09
N ARG A 106 -8.09 10.50 25.77
CA ARG A 106 -7.30 10.76 26.99
C ARG A 106 -6.14 11.73 26.73
N LEU A 107 -5.36 11.48 25.68
CA LEU A 107 -4.20 12.32 25.36
C LEU A 107 -4.59 13.75 24.96
N VAL A 108 -5.71 13.91 24.26
CA VAL A 108 -6.27 15.24 23.92
C VAL A 108 -6.80 15.95 25.16
N GLN A 109 -7.57 15.27 26.00
CA GLN A 109 -8.12 15.85 27.24
C GLN A 109 -7.03 16.25 28.24
N ALA A 110 -5.92 15.50 28.26
CA ALA A 110 -4.75 15.80 29.08
C ALA A 110 -3.77 16.81 28.43
N ASP A 111 -4.07 17.33 27.22
CA ASP A 111 -3.18 18.21 26.45
C ASP A 111 -1.75 17.64 26.27
N ALA A 112 -1.65 16.32 26.13
CA ALA A 112 -0.38 15.58 26.12
C ALA A 112 0.26 15.45 24.73
N LEU A 113 -0.50 15.69 23.65
CA LEU A 113 -0.02 15.58 22.26
C LEU A 113 0.81 16.81 21.84
N LYS A 114 1.97 17.01 22.48
CA LYS A 114 2.92 18.09 22.15
C LYS A 114 3.78 17.73 20.92
N MET A 115 3.13 17.71 19.75
CA MET A 115 3.73 17.32 18.48
C MET A 115 4.82 18.31 18.04
N GLU A 116 5.88 17.78 17.41
CA GLU A 116 6.93 18.60 16.80
C GLU A 116 6.39 19.27 15.52
N ILE A 117 6.66 20.56 15.39
CA ILE A 117 6.27 21.35 14.22
C ILE A 117 7.37 21.22 13.15
N ILE A 118 6.95 20.87 11.94
CA ILE A 118 7.83 20.74 10.77
C ILE A 118 7.61 21.97 9.88
N PRO A 119 8.59 22.87 9.75
CA PRO A 119 8.51 24.00 8.83
C PRO A 119 8.74 23.53 7.39
N ASN A 120 7.79 23.83 6.50
CA ASN A 120 7.85 23.52 5.08
C ASN A 120 7.79 24.82 4.26
N PRO A 121 8.93 25.38 3.82
CA PRO A 121 8.95 26.55 2.96
C PRO A 121 8.20 26.30 1.65
N LYS A 122 7.27 27.19 1.32
CA LYS A 122 6.45 27.13 0.11
C LYS A 122 6.39 28.49 -0.56
N GLU A 123 5.90 28.47 -1.79
CA GLU A 123 5.60 29.68 -2.55
C GLU A 123 4.17 29.56 -3.07
N VAL A 124 3.36 30.58 -2.82
CA VAL A 124 1.98 30.69 -3.28
C VAL A 124 1.88 32.03 -4.00
N GLU A 125 1.61 32.00 -5.30
CA GLU A 125 1.46 33.21 -6.12
C GLU A 125 2.67 34.17 -6.04
N GLY A 126 3.88 33.63 -6.00
CA GLY A 126 5.12 34.44 -5.90
C GLY A 126 5.47 34.89 -4.48
N ILE A 127 4.60 34.64 -3.51
CA ILE A 127 4.82 35.00 -2.10
C ILE A 127 5.43 33.79 -1.38
N LYS A 128 6.61 33.98 -0.78
CA LYS A 128 7.23 32.98 0.09
C LYS A 128 6.44 32.87 1.38
N VAL A 129 5.99 31.66 1.70
CA VAL A 129 5.22 31.34 2.91
C VAL A 129 5.86 30.16 3.65
N LEU A 130 5.60 30.07 4.95
CA LEU A 130 6.03 28.93 5.76
C LEU A 130 4.80 28.10 6.12
N GLN A 131 4.66 26.92 5.52
CA GLN A 131 3.61 25.98 5.88
C GLN A 131 4.09 25.17 7.08
N LEU A 132 3.34 25.23 8.19
CA LEU A 132 3.65 24.49 9.41
C LEU A 132 2.88 23.17 9.40
N GLU A 133 3.60 22.06 9.50
CA GLU A 133 3.04 20.72 9.45
C GLU A 133 3.35 19.95 10.74
N THR A 134 2.62 18.87 10.97
CA THR A 134 3.00 17.85 11.96
C THR A 134 2.90 16.48 11.31
N ALA A 135 3.82 15.57 11.64
CA ALA A 135 3.76 14.21 11.15
C ALA A 135 2.88 13.36 12.08
N ALA A 136 1.71 12.92 11.61
CA ALA A 136 0.85 12.06 12.42
C ALA A 136 1.53 10.75 12.89
N GLY A 137 2.63 10.32 12.25
CA GLY A 137 3.41 9.15 12.69
C GLY A 137 4.26 9.42 13.93
N ALA A 138 4.67 10.66 14.13
CA ALA A 138 5.40 11.08 15.33
C ALA A 138 4.53 11.03 16.60
N ALA A 139 3.21 10.86 16.45
CA ALA A 139 2.29 10.74 17.57
C ALA A 139 2.52 9.44 18.37
N ILE A 140 3.18 8.44 17.76
CA ILE A 140 3.44 7.12 18.37
C ILE A 140 4.11 7.21 19.74
N LYS A 141 4.97 8.22 19.96
CA LYS A 141 5.72 8.41 21.22
C LYS A 141 4.85 8.81 22.42
N PHE A 142 3.63 9.28 22.18
CA PHE A 142 2.70 9.73 23.22
C PHE A 142 1.74 8.63 23.68
N PHE A 143 1.72 7.48 23.00
CA PHE A 143 0.88 6.37 23.40
C PHE A 143 1.65 5.43 24.32
N ASP A 144 0.94 4.90 25.33
CA ASP A 144 1.46 3.80 26.12
C ASP A 144 1.46 2.52 25.28
N ASN A 145 2.58 1.79 25.28
CA ASN A 145 2.77 0.51 24.57
C ASN A 145 2.50 0.58 23.05
N PRO A 146 3.19 1.45 22.28
CA PRO A 146 3.06 1.45 20.84
C PRO A 146 3.65 0.17 20.23
N ILE A 147 3.01 -0.36 19.17
CA ILE A 147 3.43 -1.58 18.50
C ILE A 147 3.70 -1.29 17.02
N GLY A 148 4.83 -1.78 16.52
CA GLY A 148 5.14 -1.84 15.09
C GLY A 148 4.84 -3.23 14.55
N ILE A 149 4.16 -3.31 13.40
CA ILE A 149 3.85 -4.57 12.72
C ILE A 149 4.53 -4.55 11.36
N ASN A 150 5.38 -5.55 11.09
CA ASN A 150 5.89 -5.78 9.75
C ASN A 150 4.79 -6.39 8.89
N VAL A 151 4.53 -5.77 7.73
CA VAL A 151 3.52 -6.22 6.78
C VAL A 151 4.18 -6.55 5.45
N PRO A 152 3.65 -7.53 4.69
CA PRO A 152 4.15 -7.80 3.35
C PRO A 152 4.18 -6.54 2.49
N ARG A 153 5.16 -6.42 1.60
CA ARG A 153 5.32 -5.27 0.68
C ARG A 153 4.05 -4.98 -0.13
N SER A 154 3.23 -5.99 -0.40
CA SER A 154 1.93 -5.84 -1.06
C SER A 154 0.95 -4.91 -0.34
N ARG A 155 1.08 -4.68 0.98
CA ARG A 155 0.27 -3.71 1.73
C ARG A 155 0.71 -2.26 1.55
N PHE A 156 1.87 -2.04 0.91
CA PHE A 156 2.42 -0.73 0.62
C PHE A 156 2.49 -0.52 -0.89
N LEU A 157 1.44 0.08 -1.45
CA LEU A 157 1.34 0.48 -2.86
C LEU A 157 1.40 2.02 -2.96
N PRO A 158 2.57 2.64 -2.74
CA PRO A 158 2.69 4.10 -2.77
C PRO A 158 2.54 4.61 -4.19
N VAL A 159 1.53 5.44 -4.43
CA VAL A 159 1.43 6.23 -5.67
C VAL A 159 2.09 7.59 -5.44
N LYS A 160 3.41 7.59 -5.17
CA LYS A 160 4.19 8.83 -5.04
C LYS A 160 4.63 9.39 -6.40
N ALA A 161 4.49 8.60 -7.47
CA ALA A 161 4.53 9.02 -8.86
C ALA A 161 3.33 8.38 -9.56
N ASN A 162 2.64 9.15 -10.38
CA ASN A 162 1.29 8.87 -10.86
C ASN A 162 1.21 7.55 -11.66
N GLY A 163 0.58 6.53 -11.09
CA GLY A 163 0.22 5.29 -11.79
C GLY A 163 -0.17 4.16 -10.85
N TYR A 164 -1.41 3.70 -10.93
CA TYR A 164 -1.77 2.34 -10.51
C TYR A 164 -1.53 1.43 -11.71
N VAL A 165 -0.67 0.44 -11.56
CA VAL A 165 -0.50 -0.60 -12.57
C VAL A 165 -1.61 -1.63 -12.35
N VAL A 166 -2.61 -1.64 -13.23
CA VAL A 166 -3.57 -2.74 -13.29
C VAL A 166 -2.83 -3.94 -13.88
N ARG A 167 -2.57 -4.96 -13.05
CA ARG A 167 -1.89 -6.17 -13.50
C ARG A 167 -2.73 -6.91 -14.52
N ASN A 168 -2.14 -7.23 -15.66
CA ASN A 168 -2.73 -8.17 -16.61
C ASN A 168 -2.70 -9.57 -15.97
N PRO A 169 -3.82 -10.34 -15.95
CA PRO A 169 -3.84 -11.71 -15.43
C PRO A 169 -2.81 -12.66 -16.06
N ALA A 170 -2.31 -12.34 -17.26
CA ALA A 170 -1.27 -13.12 -17.94
C ALA A 170 0.16 -12.90 -17.38
N TRP A 171 0.34 -12.02 -16.38
CA TRP A 171 1.65 -11.79 -15.76
C TRP A 171 1.99 -12.87 -14.75
N THR A 172 3.08 -13.59 -15.02
CA THR A 172 3.59 -14.67 -14.16
C THR A 172 4.64 -14.20 -13.14
N ASP A 173 5.26 -13.04 -13.36
CA ASP A 173 6.24 -12.47 -12.42
C ASP A 173 5.55 -11.74 -11.25
N PRO A 174 5.86 -12.10 -9.98
CA PRO A 174 5.35 -11.38 -8.82
C PRO A 174 5.93 -9.97 -8.67
N ALA A 175 7.04 -9.60 -9.32
CA ALA A 175 7.62 -8.28 -9.28
C ALA A 175 6.78 -7.25 -10.06
N ASN A 176 6.71 -6.01 -9.53
CA ASN A 176 6.15 -4.91 -10.30
C ASN A 176 7.20 -4.39 -11.29
N PRO A 177 6.79 -3.98 -12.51
CA PRO A 177 7.71 -3.35 -13.43
C PRO A 177 8.28 -2.06 -12.85
N SER A 178 9.55 -1.78 -13.17
CA SER A 178 10.13 -0.48 -12.88
C SER A 178 9.59 0.55 -13.88
N ILE A 179 8.91 1.59 -13.40
CA ILE A 179 8.41 2.69 -14.23
C ILE A 179 9.08 3.98 -13.77
N GLU A 180 9.89 4.58 -14.63
CA GLU A 180 10.55 5.86 -14.43
C GLU A 180 9.96 6.89 -15.38
N LEU A 181 9.32 7.93 -14.83
CA LEU A 181 8.80 9.06 -15.61
C LEU A 181 9.58 10.33 -15.26
N GLY A 182 9.94 11.09 -16.29
CA GLY A 182 10.65 12.35 -16.18
C GLY A 182 9.85 13.43 -15.45
N PRO A 183 10.48 14.58 -15.14
CA PRO A 183 9.86 15.69 -14.43
C PRO A 183 8.60 16.24 -15.11
N GLU A 184 8.46 16.06 -16.42
CA GLU A 184 7.31 16.46 -17.25
C GLU A 184 6.01 15.77 -16.82
N PHE A 185 6.11 14.61 -16.16
CA PHE A 185 4.99 13.78 -15.72
C PHE A 185 4.67 13.95 -14.22
N LYS A 186 5.39 14.82 -13.51
CA LYS A 186 5.28 14.97 -12.04
C LYS A 186 3.93 15.57 -11.62
N LYS A 187 3.40 16.53 -12.37
CA LYS A 187 2.09 17.15 -12.10
C LYS A 187 0.99 16.30 -12.72
N VAL A 188 -0.04 15.94 -11.94
CA VAL A 188 -1.17 15.12 -12.42
C VAL A 188 -1.83 15.71 -13.66
N GLY A 189 -2.02 17.04 -13.70
CA GLY A 189 -2.61 17.71 -14.86
C GLY A 189 -1.79 17.57 -16.14
N GLU A 190 -0.45 17.64 -16.04
CA GLU A 190 0.44 17.46 -17.20
C GLU A 190 0.55 15.99 -17.59
N PHE A 191 0.60 15.09 -16.61
CA PHE A 191 0.54 13.65 -16.83
C PHE A 191 -0.70 13.27 -17.64
N LEU A 192 -1.91 13.65 -17.18
CA LEU A 192 -3.16 13.23 -17.82
C LEU A 192 -3.29 13.75 -19.26
N LYS A 193 -2.82 14.97 -19.55
CA LYS A 193 -2.86 15.54 -20.91
C LYS A 193 -2.00 14.73 -21.89
N ARG A 194 -0.88 14.19 -21.43
CA ARG A 194 0.12 13.49 -22.25
C ARG A 194 -0.32 12.09 -22.69
N PHE A 195 -1.42 11.55 -22.15
CA PHE A 195 -1.93 10.24 -22.52
C PHE A 195 -3.37 10.36 -23.04
N LYS A 196 -3.60 10.07 -24.33
CA LYS A 196 -4.98 9.86 -24.82
C LYS A 196 -5.63 8.63 -24.17
N SER A 197 -4.82 7.61 -23.90
CA SER A 197 -5.16 6.45 -23.06
C SER A 197 -3.90 5.94 -22.38
N ILE A 198 -4.03 5.33 -21.19
CA ILE A 198 -2.89 4.70 -20.51
C ILE A 198 -2.40 3.51 -21.36
N PRO A 199 -1.10 3.44 -21.73
CA PRO A 199 -0.57 2.36 -22.53
C PRO A 199 -0.71 1.01 -21.82
N SER A 200 -0.98 -0.04 -22.58
CA SER A 200 -0.87 -1.40 -22.09
C SER A 200 0.60 -1.78 -22.01
N ILE A 201 1.05 -2.26 -20.85
CA ILE A 201 2.42 -2.76 -20.68
C ILE A 201 2.32 -4.28 -20.57
N ILE A 202 3.10 -5.01 -21.35
CA ILE A 202 3.05 -6.48 -21.44
C ILE A 202 4.47 -7.00 -21.27
N GLU A 203 4.64 -8.09 -20.51
CA GLU A 203 5.97 -8.63 -20.15
C GLU A 203 6.91 -7.54 -19.59
N PRO A 204 6.49 -6.72 -18.62
CA PRO A 204 7.19 -5.47 -18.38
C PRO A 204 8.43 -5.68 -17.49
N ASP A 205 9.61 -5.61 -18.10
CA ASP A 205 10.87 -5.54 -17.34
C ASP A 205 11.04 -4.12 -16.77
N SER A 206 10.97 -3.10 -17.64
CA SER A 206 11.09 -1.68 -17.25
C SER A 206 10.59 -0.72 -18.34
N LEU A 207 10.02 0.41 -17.91
CA LEU A 207 9.64 1.55 -18.74
C LEU A 207 10.35 2.80 -18.23
N LYS A 208 11.04 3.51 -19.13
CA LYS A 208 11.61 4.84 -18.85
C LYS A 208 11.10 5.85 -19.87
N VAL A 209 10.54 6.96 -19.42
CA VAL A 209 10.06 8.05 -20.28
C VAL A 209 10.64 9.38 -19.82
N SER A 210 11.27 10.14 -20.72
CA SER A 210 11.85 11.45 -20.41
C SER A 210 11.69 12.46 -21.55
N GLY A 211 11.44 13.74 -21.21
CA GLY A 211 11.22 14.80 -22.18
C GLY A 211 9.75 14.97 -22.58
N ASP A 212 9.48 15.82 -23.58
CA ASP A 212 8.12 16.17 -24.03
C ASP A 212 7.48 15.05 -24.88
N VAL A 213 7.19 13.93 -24.23
CA VAL A 213 6.57 12.73 -24.83
C VAL A 213 5.06 12.73 -24.62
N TRP A 214 4.33 12.37 -25.68
CA TRP A 214 2.88 12.25 -25.72
C TRP A 214 2.49 10.88 -26.29
N PHE A 215 1.42 10.29 -25.76
CA PHE A 215 0.96 8.96 -26.12
C PHE A 215 -0.42 9.01 -26.76
N GLY A 216 -0.52 8.37 -27.92
CA GLY A 216 -1.77 8.08 -28.60
C GLY A 216 -2.64 7.05 -27.87
N SER A 217 -3.75 6.71 -28.50
CA SER A 217 -4.71 5.74 -27.97
C SER A 217 -4.24 4.30 -28.23
N LEU A 218 -4.47 3.38 -27.29
CA LEU A 218 -4.21 1.94 -27.44
C LEU A 218 -2.74 1.57 -27.71
N VAL A 219 -1.79 2.34 -27.19
CA VAL A 219 -0.35 2.02 -27.28
C VAL A 219 -0.03 0.77 -26.47
N VAL A 220 0.83 -0.10 -26.99
CA VAL A 220 1.30 -1.33 -26.34
C VAL A 220 2.82 -1.30 -26.20
N LEU A 221 3.32 -1.47 -24.98
CA LEU A 221 4.74 -1.49 -24.64
C LEU A 221 5.12 -2.89 -24.17
N LYS A 222 6.16 -3.49 -24.75
CA LYS A 222 6.59 -4.88 -24.47
C LYS A 222 8.05 -4.97 -24.01
N GLY A 223 8.30 -5.64 -22.88
CA GLY A 223 9.66 -5.81 -22.35
C GLY A 223 10.26 -4.54 -21.77
N LYS A 224 11.58 -4.37 -21.95
CA LYS A 224 12.32 -3.14 -21.61
C LYS A 224 12.15 -2.06 -22.68
N VAL A 225 11.53 -0.93 -22.33
CA VAL A 225 11.28 0.19 -23.25
C VAL A 225 11.82 1.50 -22.67
N VAL A 226 12.55 2.25 -23.49
CA VAL A 226 13.02 3.61 -23.17
C VAL A 226 12.47 4.56 -24.23
N ILE A 227 11.82 5.64 -23.81
CA ILE A 227 11.29 6.67 -24.71
C ILE A 227 11.84 8.01 -24.23
N ALA A 228 12.66 8.63 -25.05
CA ALA A 228 13.26 9.92 -24.74
C ALA A 228 13.06 10.88 -25.90
N THR A 229 13.01 12.17 -25.61
CA THR A 229 13.14 13.19 -26.65
C THR A 229 14.06 14.29 -26.13
N LYS A 230 14.74 14.98 -27.06
CA LYS A 230 15.68 16.05 -26.71
C LYS A 230 14.91 17.27 -26.20
N SER A 231 15.59 18.12 -25.45
CA SER A 231 15.00 19.37 -24.97
C SER A 231 14.55 20.24 -26.15
N GLY A 232 13.28 20.64 -26.15
CA GLY A 232 12.66 21.44 -27.21
C GLY A 232 11.97 20.62 -28.31
N ASP A 233 12.22 19.31 -28.37
CA ASP A 233 11.54 18.42 -29.31
C ASP A 233 10.30 17.82 -28.64
N LYS A 234 9.23 17.67 -29.44
CA LYS A 234 8.01 16.96 -29.04
C LYS A 234 7.98 15.59 -29.72
N LEU A 235 7.78 14.53 -28.94
CA LEU A 235 7.63 13.17 -29.45
C LEU A 235 6.21 12.67 -29.23
N GLU A 236 5.48 12.42 -30.32
CA GLU A 236 4.15 11.81 -30.26
C GLU A 236 4.22 10.33 -30.67
N ILE A 237 3.88 9.46 -29.73
CA ILE A 237 3.69 8.04 -29.99
C ILE A 237 2.31 7.86 -30.64
N PRO A 238 2.23 7.30 -31.86
CA PRO A 238 0.98 7.22 -32.61
C PRO A 238 0.00 6.24 -31.96
N ASP A 239 -1.29 6.41 -32.31
CA ASP A 239 -2.34 5.52 -31.88
C ASP A 239 -2.02 4.08 -32.32
N LYS A 240 -2.24 3.11 -31.43
CA LYS A 240 -2.02 1.66 -31.63
C LYS A 240 -0.56 1.26 -31.84
N ALA A 241 0.41 2.13 -31.56
CA ALA A 241 1.82 1.80 -31.66
C ALA A 241 2.19 0.60 -30.77
N ILE A 242 3.05 -0.30 -31.28
CA ILE A 242 3.60 -1.43 -30.53
C ILE A 242 5.11 -1.24 -30.43
N ILE A 243 5.61 -0.95 -29.23
CA ILE A 243 7.04 -0.74 -28.98
C ILE A 243 7.56 -1.91 -28.16
N GLN A 244 8.55 -2.64 -28.69
CA GLN A 244 9.07 -3.85 -28.07
C GLN A 244 10.59 -3.81 -27.96
N LYS A 245 11.10 -3.97 -26.72
CA LYS A 245 12.52 -4.17 -26.40
C LYS A 245 13.47 -3.18 -27.10
N LYS A 246 13.10 -1.90 -27.16
CA LYS A 246 13.84 -0.86 -27.89
C LYS A 246 13.83 0.50 -27.19
N GLU A 247 14.72 1.36 -27.66
CA GLU A 247 14.74 2.78 -27.34
C GLU A 247 14.12 3.60 -28.47
N VAL A 248 13.35 4.63 -28.13
CA VAL A 248 12.71 5.54 -29.08
C VAL A 248 13.16 6.96 -28.75
N HIS A 249 13.85 7.60 -29.69
CA HIS A 249 14.35 8.97 -29.58
C HIS A 249 13.63 9.94 -30.55
N GLY A 250 12.92 9.40 -31.54
CA GLY A 250 12.09 10.13 -32.48
C GLY A 250 11.05 9.24 -33.18
N VAL A 251 10.20 9.85 -34.02
CA VAL A 251 9.12 9.15 -34.73
C VAL A 251 9.66 8.06 -35.67
N GLY A 252 10.87 8.23 -36.22
CA GLY A 252 11.51 7.23 -37.07
C GLY A 252 11.90 5.94 -36.35
N ASP A 253 11.92 5.94 -35.01
CA ASP A 253 12.26 4.77 -34.20
C ASP A 253 11.02 3.94 -33.82
N ILE A 254 9.80 4.39 -34.16
CA ILE A 254 8.52 3.80 -33.72
C ILE A 254 8.07 2.66 -34.62
#